data_AF-A0A0N0LY18-F1
#
_entry.id   AF-A0A0N0LY18-F1
#
_cell.length_a   1.000
_cell.length_b   1.000
_cell.length_c   1.000
_cell.angle_alpha   90.00
_cell.angle_beta   90.00
_cell.angle_gamma   90.00
#
_symmetry.space_group_name_H-M   'P 1'
#
loop_
_entity.id
_entity.type
_entity.pdbx_description
1 polymer ?
#
loop_
_entity_poly.entity_id
_entity_poly.type
_entity_poly.pdbx_seq_one_letter_code
_entity_poly.pdbx_strand_id
1 'polypeptide(L)'
;MGHALPIGPLRAFLTDPIPLEFLFGLGLARFHAAIRWQGWAAPAILVCAGFALMHSAPLFVSHATTHGLQGLPRVLAWGGAGLAIVTGFLALRNVKGGLGQALLTMGNASYALYLTHTFVLMGYGLALRREALAAIPQYLLVPPVVLLACLFGVASHFALERPLLETARRLPRFGTLGKAARCSESEVAT
;
A
#
# COMPACT_ATOMS: atom_id res chain seq x y z
N MET A 1 -10.73 -11.09 23.62
CA MET A 1 -11.35 -11.69 22.41
C MET A 1 -10.26 -12.34 21.56
N GLY A 2 -9.84 -13.58 21.85
CA GLY A 2 -8.63 -14.17 21.24
C GLY A 2 -8.57 -15.71 21.16
N HIS A 3 -9.71 -16.40 21.19
CA HIS A 3 -9.78 -17.87 21.22
C HIS A 3 -10.18 -18.54 19.89
N ALA A 4 -10.39 -17.79 18.81
CA ALA A 4 -10.88 -18.34 17.54
C ALA A 4 -9.81 -18.57 16.46
N LEU A 5 -8.54 -18.21 16.70
CA LEU A 5 -7.47 -18.38 15.72
C LEU A 5 -6.55 -19.54 16.09
N PRO A 6 -6.22 -20.44 15.13
CA PRO A 6 -5.31 -21.54 15.37
C PRO A 6 -3.95 -21.04 15.90
N ILE A 7 -3.47 -21.69 16.95
CA ILE A 7 -2.23 -21.33 17.65
C ILE A 7 -1.03 -21.63 16.73
N GLY A 8 -0.19 -20.63 16.44
CA GLY A 8 0.99 -20.81 15.59
C GLY A 8 1.43 -19.55 14.83
N PRO A 9 2.34 -19.69 13.84
CA PRO A 9 2.87 -18.59 13.03
C PRO A 9 1.79 -17.79 12.30
N LEU A 10 0.68 -18.45 11.93
CA LEU A 10 -0.46 -17.82 11.26
C LEU A 10 -1.14 -16.78 12.16
N ARG A 11 -1.27 -17.04 13.47
CA ARG A 11 -1.83 -16.06 14.40
C ARG A 11 -0.95 -14.83 14.47
N ALA A 12 0.37 -15.02 14.59
CA ALA A 12 1.33 -13.90 14.61
C ALA A 12 1.17 -13.03 13.36
N PHE A 13 1.17 -13.66 12.18
CA PHE A 13 0.96 -12.98 10.90
C PHE A 13 -0.39 -12.25 10.81
N LEU A 14 -1.50 -12.88 11.21
CA LEU A 14 -2.83 -12.27 11.14
C LEU A 14 -3.02 -11.12 12.15
N THR A 15 -2.27 -11.13 13.25
CA THR A 15 -2.27 -10.03 14.22
C THR A 15 -1.25 -8.95 13.92
N ASP A 16 -0.39 -9.16 12.93
CA ASP A 16 0.57 -8.13 12.52
C ASP A 16 -0.18 -6.92 11.93
N PRO A 17 0.20 -5.68 12.30
CA PRO A 17 -0.43 -4.47 11.79
C PRO A 17 -0.45 -4.35 10.27
N ILE A 18 0.62 -4.81 9.59
CA ILE A 18 0.80 -4.61 8.15
C ILE A 18 -0.27 -5.37 7.33
N PRO A 19 -0.52 -6.68 7.57
CA PRO A 19 -1.66 -7.37 6.93
C PRO A 19 -3.01 -6.70 7.19
N LEU A 20 -3.26 -6.18 8.39
CA LEU A 20 -4.51 -5.48 8.70
C LEU A 20 -4.66 -4.18 7.89
N GLU A 21 -3.59 -3.38 7.79
CA GLU A 21 -3.54 -2.18 6.95
C GLU A 21 -3.80 -2.52 5.48
N PHE A 22 -3.26 -3.64 4.98
CA PHE A 22 -3.52 -4.13 3.62
C PHE A 22 -4.99 -4.53 3.42
N LEU A 23 -5.61 -5.18 4.40
CA LEU A 23 -7.02 -5.57 4.35
C LEU A 23 -7.96 -4.36 4.27
N PHE A 24 -7.60 -3.21 4.85
CA PHE A 24 -8.38 -1.97 4.66
C PHE A 24 -8.39 -1.54 3.19
N GLY A 25 -7.25 -1.62 2.51
CA GLY A 25 -7.17 -1.35 1.07
C GLY A 25 -8.02 -2.31 0.24
N LEU A 26 -7.98 -3.61 0.58
CA LEU A 26 -8.80 -4.63 -0.10
C LEU A 26 -10.31 -4.40 0.13
N GLY A 27 -10.70 -4.07 1.36
CA GLY A 27 -12.07 -3.71 1.70
C GLY A 27 -12.52 -2.48 0.91
N LEU A 28 -11.70 -1.44 0.86
CA LEU A 28 -11.99 -0.26 0.05
C LEU A 28 -12.19 -0.64 -1.42
N ALA A 29 -11.31 -1.45 -2.00
CA ALA A 29 -11.45 -1.89 -3.39
C ALA A 29 -12.80 -2.61 -3.63
N ARG A 30 -13.31 -3.38 -2.67
CA ARG A 30 -14.62 -4.04 -2.78
C ARG A 30 -15.82 -3.11 -2.65
N PHE A 31 -15.71 -2.06 -1.84
CA PHE A 31 -16.84 -1.17 -1.50
C PHE A 31 -16.78 0.20 -2.17
N HIS A 32 -15.71 0.53 -2.89
CA HIS A 32 -15.52 1.87 -3.44
C HIS A 32 -16.65 2.32 -4.39
N ALA A 33 -17.26 1.39 -5.13
CA ALA A 33 -18.36 1.68 -6.04
C ALA A 33 -19.64 2.15 -5.33
N ALA A 34 -19.81 1.79 -4.05
CA ALA A 34 -20.92 2.26 -3.22
C ALA A 34 -20.69 3.69 -2.71
N ILE A 35 -19.46 4.20 -2.76
CA ILE A 35 -19.12 5.54 -2.27
C ILE A 35 -19.48 6.56 -3.34
N ARG A 36 -20.49 7.39 -3.06
CA ARG A 36 -20.91 8.50 -3.91
C ARG A 36 -20.44 9.82 -3.33
N TRP A 37 -19.65 10.55 -4.11
CA TRP A 37 -19.13 11.86 -3.73
C TRP A 37 -19.97 12.97 -4.36
N GLN A 38 -20.36 13.94 -3.54
CA GLN A 38 -20.99 15.18 -3.99
C GLN A 38 -19.93 16.29 -3.99
N GLY A 39 -19.38 16.61 -5.16
CA GLY A 39 -18.35 17.66 -5.31
C GLY A 39 -16.93 17.23 -4.92
N TRP A 40 -16.01 18.20 -4.91
CA TRP A 40 -14.55 17.98 -4.75
C TRP A 40 -14.03 18.20 -3.31
N ALA A 41 -14.81 18.90 -2.47
CA ALA A 41 -14.36 19.32 -1.14
C ALA A 41 -14.16 18.13 -0.19
N ALA A 42 -15.11 17.20 -0.10
CA ALA A 42 -15.00 16.05 0.79
C ALA A 42 -13.80 15.13 0.46
N PRO A 43 -13.54 14.76 -0.81
CA PRO A 43 -12.31 14.06 -1.17
C PRO A 43 -11.03 14.82 -0.83
N ALA A 44 -10.99 16.14 -1.11
CA ALA A 44 -9.82 16.97 -0.79
C ALA A 44 -9.56 17.02 0.71
N ILE A 45 -10.61 17.18 1.53
CA ILE A 45 -10.51 17.15 2.99
C ILE A 45 -9.96 15.82 3.47
N LEU A 46 -10.41 14.68 2.92
CA LEU A 46 -9.89 13.37 3.30
C LEU A 46 -8.41 13.20 2.95
N VAL A 47 -7.99 13.63 1.77
CA VAL A 47 -6.57 13.60 1.37
C VAL A 47 -5.75 14.45 2.33
N CYS A 48 -6.17 15.70 2.58
CA CYS A 48 -5.47 16.61 3.50
C CYS A 48 -5.43 16.06 4.93
N ALA A 49 -6.55 15.52 5.43
CA ALA A 49 -6.64 14.92 6.76
C ALA A 49 -5.73 13.69 6.89
N GLY A 50 -5.68 12.84 5.86
CA GLY A 50 -4.78 11.70 5.84
C GLY A 50 -3.31 12.10 5.84
N PHE A 51 -2.91 13.08 5.03
CA PHE A 51 -1.53 13.62 5.09
C PHE A 51 -1.21 14.27 6.43
N ALA A 52 -2.14 15.05 7.00
CA ALA A 52 -1.99 15.66 8.31
C ALA A 52 -1.81 14.60 9.41
N LEU A 53 -2.61 13.54 9.39
CA LEU A 53 -2.48 12.40 10.31
C LEU A 53 -1.13 11.70 10.15
N MET A 54 -0.70 11.44 8.91
CA MET A 54 0.58 10.78 8.63
C MET A 54 1.79 11.61 9.05
N HIS A 55 1.73 12.94 8.91
CA HIS A 55 2.80 13.85 9.35
C HIS A 55 2.80 14.11 10.85
N SER A 56 1.64 14.16 11.49
CA SER A 56 1.52 14.46 12.92
C SER A 56 1.75 13.26 13.81
N ALA A 57 1.39 12.04 13.38
CA ALA A 57 1.52 10.82 14.19
C ALA A 57 2.96 10.57 14.72
N PRO A 58 4.04 10.78 13.93
CA PRO A 58 5.41 10.66 14.43
C PRO A 58 5.75 11.70 15.52
N LEU A 59 5.13 12.87 15.54
CA LEU A 59 5.46 13.92 16.53
C LEU A 59 5.04 13.54 17.95
N PHE A 60 4.09 12.62 18.09
CA PHE A 60 3.52 12.22 19.38
C PHE A 60 4.10 10.91 19.93
N VAL A 61 5.06 10.29 19.24
CA VAL A 61 5.61 8.99 19.63
C VAL A 61 7.14 9.03 19.62
N SER A 62 7.76 8.60 20.73
CA SER A 62 9.21 8.51 20.82
C SER A 62 9.73 7.34 19.98
N HIS A 63 10.66 7.64 19.07
CA HIS A 63 11.19 6.65 18.13
C HIS A 63 12.42 5.96 18.70
N ALA A 64 12.21 4.91 19.50
CA ALA A 64 13.31 4.04 19.92
C ALA A 64 13.80 3.10 18.79
N THR A 65 12.97 2.89 17.76
CA THR A 65 13.27 2.03 16.61
C THR A 65 12.70 2.66 15.32
N THR A 66 13.19 2.21 14.16
CA THR A 66 12.64 2.57 12.84
C THR A 66 11.26 1.97 12.56
N HIS A 67 10.72 1.15 13.45
CA HIS A 67 9.41 0.53 13.30
C HIS A 67 8.22 1.45 13.66
N GLY A 68 8.48 2.63 14.25
CA GLY A 68 7.47 3.64 14.56
C GLY A 68 6.43 3.16 15.58
N LEU A 69 5.15 3.49 15.36
CA LEU A 69 4.04 3.07 16.24
C LEU A 69 3.90 1.54 16.22
N GLN A 70 3.48 0.95 17.35
CA GLN A 70 3.20 -0.49 17.45
C GLN A 70 1.73 -0.76 17.77
N GLY A 71 1.22 -1.92 17.34
CA GLY A 71 -0.13 -2.37 17.63
C GLY A 71 -1.23 -1.51 17.01
N LEU A 72 -2.34 -1.33 17.73
CA LEU A 72 -3.54 -0.65 17.23
C LEU A 72 -3.32 0.84 16.86
N PRO A 73 -2.54 1.64 17.62
CA PRO A 73 -2.23 3.02 17.21
C PRO A 73 -1.59 3.13 15.83
N ARG A 74 -0.75 2.17 15.44
CA ARG A 74 -0.15 2.11 14.10
C ARG A 74 -1.20 1.88 13.02
N VAL A 75 -2.06 0.87 13.22
CA VAL A 75 -3.12 0.53 12.28
C VAL A 75 -4.06 1.72 12.05
N LEU A 76 -4.38 2.46 13.12
CA LEU A 76 -5.24 3.65 13.01
C LEU A 76 -4.51 4.84 12.38
N ALA A 77 -3.29 5.14 12.83
CA ALA A 77 -2.55 6.30 12.34
C ALA A 77 -2.09 6.13 10.89
N TRP A 78 -1.54 4.96 10.54
CA TRP A 78 -0.96 4.71 9.22
C TRP A 78 -1.97 4.06 8.28
N GLY A 79 -2.67 3.02 8.73
CA GLY A 79 -3.73 2.38 7.95
C GLY A 79 -4.92 3.31 7.72
N GLY A 80 -5.35 4.04 8.76
CA GLY A 80 -6.43 5.04 8.63
C GLY A 80 -6.04 6.22 7.75
N ALA A 81 -4.82 6.75 7.89
CA ALA A 81 -4.32 7.79 6.99
C ALA A 81 -4.26 7.31 5.54
N GLY A 82 -3.68 6.12 5.31
CA GLY A 82 -3.63 5.51 3.98
C GLY A 82 -5.01 5.31 3.37
N LEU A 83 -5.97 4.80 4.16
CA LEU A 83 -7.35 4.61 3.72
C LEU A 83 -7.99 5.95 3.34
N ALA A 84 -7.85 6.99 4.15
CA ALA A 84 -8.39 8.32 3.86
C ALA A 84 -7.80 8.92 2.56
N ILE A 85 -6.48 8.83 2.39
CA ILE A 85 -5.76 9.30 1.20
C ILE A 85 -6.26 8.57 -0.04
N VAL A 86 -6.24 7.24 -0.05
CA VAL A 86 -6.64 6.44 -1.22
C VAL A 86 -8.12 6.65 -1.55
N THR A 87 -8.98 6.73 -0.52
CA THR A 87 -10.41 7.00 -0.68
C THR A 87 -10.67 8.35 -1.36
N GLY A 88 -9.96 9.40 -0.94
CA GLY A 88 -10.07 10.71 -1.57
C GLY A 88 -9.52 10.75 -2.99
N PHE A 89 -8.38 10.08 -3.26
CA PHE A 89 -7.84 9.97 -4.61
C PHE A 89 -8.75 9.19 -5.57
N LEU A 90 -9.48 8.19 -5.09
CA LEU A 90 -10.45 7.44 -5.90
C LEU A 90 -11.62 8.30 -6.40
N ALA A 91 -11.93 9.39 -5.70
CA ALA A 91 -12.95 10.35 -6.13
C ALA A 91 -12.48 11.25 -7.28
N LEU A 92 -11.17 11.32 -7.55
CA LEU A 92 -10.63 12.12 -8.64
C LEU A 92 -10.95 11.47 -9.99
N ARG A 93 -12.00 11.97 -10.62
CA ARG A 93 -12.37 11.61 -12.00
C ARG A 93 -11.46 12.40 -12.94
N ASN A 94 -10.64 11.71 -13.73
CA ASN A 94 -9.76 12.21 -14.80
C ASN A 94 -8.26 12.33 -14.44
N VAL A 95 -7.56 11.21 -14.50
CA VAL A 95 -6.11 11.19 -14.59
C VAL A 95 -5.71 11.41 -16.07
N LYS A 96 -5.58 12.67 -16.48
CA LYS A 96 -5.14 13.06 -17.83
C LYS A 96 -3.67 13.48 -17.84
N GLY A 97 -2.96 13.20 -18.93
CA GLY A 97 -1.56 13.58 -19.12
C GLY A 97 -0.53 12.55 -18.64
N GLY A 98 0.74 12.75 -19.02
CA GLY A 98 1.83 11.80 -18.80
C GLY A 98 2.13 11.55 -17.32
N LEU A 99 2.13 12.59 -16.48
CA LEU A 99 2.34 12.44 -15.03
C LEU A 99 1.25 11.59 -14.38
N GLY A 100 -0.01 11.81 -14.77
CA GLY A 100 -1.12 11.03 -14.28
C GLY A 100 -0.99 9.54 -14.64
N GLN A 101 -0.64 9.24 -15.89
CA GLN A 101 -0.41 7.86 -16.32
C GLN A 101 0.78 7.20 -15.62
N ALA A 102 1.84 7.97 -15.33
CA ALA A 102 2.98 7.51 -14.54
C ALA A 102 2.56 7.17 -13.10
N LEU A 103 1.77 8.02 -12.44
CA LEU A 103 1.25 7.78 -11.10
C LEU A 103 0.31 6.56 -11.06
N LEU A 104 -0.55 6.40 -12.07
CA LEU A 104 -1.40 5.22 -12.21
C LEU A 104 -0.57 3.94 -12.39
N THR A 105 0.48 4.01 -13.20
CA THR A 105 1.41 2.89 -13.39
C THR A 105 2.12 2.52 -12.09
N MET A 106 2.56 3.52 -11.33
CA MET A 106 3.16 3.32 -10.01
C MET A 106 2.17 2.69 -9.02
N GLY A 107 0.91 3.12 -9.04
CA GLY A 107 -0.18 2.51 -8.26
C GLY A 107 -0.41 1.04 -8.63
N ASN A 108 -0.42 0.71 -9.92
CA ASN A 108 -0.52 -0.68 -10.39
C ASN A 108 0.69 -1.53 -9.98
N ALA A 109 1.87 -0.91 -9.86
CA ALA A 109 3.10 -1.54 -9.39
C ALA A 109 3.25 -1.55 -7.86
N SER A 110 2.25 -1.10 -7.10
CA SER A 110 2.34 -0.95 -5.63
C SER A 110 2.65 -2.26 -4.91
N TYR A 111 2.15 -3.40 -5.41
CA TYR A 111 2.44 -4.72 -4.84
C TYR A 111 3.91 -5.13 -5.05
N ALA A 112 4.42 -5.04 -6.28
CA ALA A 112 5.84 -5.27 -6.56
C ALA A 112 6.74 -4.30 -5.77
N LEU A 113 6.37 -3.03 -5.67
CA LEU A 113 7.08 -2.04 -4.86
C LEU A 113 7.11 -2.46 -3.38
N TYR A 114 5.98 -2.88 -2.81
CA TYR A 114 5.92 -3.37 -1.43
C TYR A 114 6.84 -4.58 -1.20
N LEU A 115 6.96 -5.51 -2.15
CA LEU A 115 7.87 -6.65 -1.98
C LEU A 115 9.34 -6.28 -2.15
N THR A 116 9.63 -5.30 -3.01
CA THR A 116 11.00 -5.04 -3.46
C THR A 116 11.70 -3.88 -2.77
N HIS A 117 10.95 -2.90 -2.24
CA HIS A 117 11.53 -1.74 -1.55
C HIS A 117 12.40 -2.15 -0.35
N THR A 118 12.07 -3.25 0.34
CA THR A 118 12.87 -3.79 1.45
C THR A 118 14.30 -4.06 1.03
N PHE A 119 14.54 -4.60 -0.17
CA PHE A 119 15.91 -4.87 -0.64
C PHE A 119 16.70 -3.58 -0.89
N VAL A 120 16.02 -2.56 -1.43
CA VAL A 120 16.63 -1.23 -1.63
C VAL A 120 16.97 -0.59 -0.29
N LEU A 121 16.07 -0.68 0.70
CA LEU A 121 16.31 -0.18 2.05
C LEU A 121 17.41 -0.96 2.80
N MET A 122 17.50 -2.27 2.59
CA MET A 122 18.61 -3.07 3.13
C MET A 122 19.95 -2.65 2.53
N GLY A 123 20.01 -2.43 1.21
CA GLY A 123 21.18 -1.89 0.53
C GLY A 123 21.55 -0.50 1.05
N TYR A 124 20.56 0.37 1.25
CA TYR A 124 20.74 1.68 1.87
C TYR A 124 21.31 1.59 3.29
N GLY A 125 20.73 0.73 4.14
CA GLY A 125 21.22 0.51 5.50
C GLY A 125 22.65 -0.02 5.56
N LEU A 126 23.05 -0.86 4.59
CA LEU A 126 24.43 -1.30 4.45
C LEU A 126 25.36 -0.15 4.00
N ALA A 127 24.89 0.69 3.09
CA ALA A 127 25.64 1.84 2.59
C ALA A 127 25.92 2.87 3.69
N LEU A 128 24.98 3.07 4.62
CA LEU A 128 25.15 3.92 5.80
C LEU A 128 26.24 3.45 6.78
N ARG A 129 26.74 2.22 6.66
CA ARG A 129 27.92 1.79 7.44
C ARG A 129 29.21 2.47 6.99
N ARG A 130 29.20 3.15 5.84
CA ARG A 130 30.33 3.96 5.36
C ARG A 130 30.20 5.38 5.92
N GLU A 131 31.23 5.85 6.64
CA GLU A 131 31.22 7.16 7.29
C GLU A 131 30.92 8.32 6.32
N ALA A 132 31.44 8.24 5.09
CA ALA A 132 31.19 9.24 4.05
C ALA A 132 29.70 9.41 3.70
N LEU A 133 28.91 8.33 3.75
CA LEU A 133 27.47 8.37 3.50
C LEU A 133 26.68 8.68 4.77
N ALA A 134 27.15 8.22 5.93
CA ALA A 134 26.55 8.52 7.22
C ALA A 134 26.62 10.01 7.57
N ALA A 135 27.68 10.70 7.14
CA ALA A 135 27.87 12.14 7.37
C ALA A 135 26.94 13.02 6.52
N ILE A 136 26.36 12.48 5.44
CA ILE A 136 25.43 13.23 4.59
C ILE A 136 24.09 13.35 5.34
N PRO A 137 23.50 14.55 5.40
CA PRO A 137 22.20 14.71 6.03
C PRO A 137 21.13 13.84 5.35
N GLN A 138 20.40 13.08 6.17
CA GLN A 138 19.47 12.04 5.71
C GLN A 138 18.37 12.59 4.79
N TYR A 139 17.95 13.84 4.97
CA TYR A 139 16.94 14.46 4.12
C TYR A 139 17.41 14.66 2.66
N LEU A 140 18.72 14.65 2.39
CA LEU A 140 19.25 14.62 1.01
C LEU A 140 19.32 13.19 0.45
N LEU A 141 19.54 12.19 1.31
CA LEU A 141 19.69 10.79 0.89
C LEU A 141 18.35 10.06 0.72
N VAL A 142 17.34 10.41 1.50
CA VAL A 142 16.03 9.73 1.46
C VAL A 142 15.33 9.90 0.10
N PRO A 143 15.20 11.10 -0.50
CA PRO A 143 14.54 11.26 -1.79
C PRO A 143 15.12 10.38 -2.91
N PRO A 144 16.44 10.32 -3.17
CA PRO A 144 16.98 9.46 -4.20
C PRO A 144 16.80 7.96 -3.89
N VAL A 145 16.83 7.56 -2.62
CA VAL A 145 16.55 6.17 -2.22
C VAL A 145 15.09 5.80 -2.46
N VAL A 146 14.16 6.70 -2.15
CA VAL A 146 12.73 6.51 -2.44
C VAL A 146 12.50 6.41 -3.96
N LEU A 147 13.12 7.29 -4.74
CA LEU A 147 13.06 7.21 -6.20
C LEU A 147 13.62 5.89 -6.73
N LEU A 148 14.75 5.43 -6.20
CA LEU A 148 15.34 4.14 -6.57
C LEU A 148 14.40 2.97 -6.24
N ALA A 149 13.77 2.98 -5.06
CA ALA A 149 12.79 1.98 -4.65
C ALA A 149 11.57 1.97 -5.57
N CYS A 150 11.05 3.15 -5.94
CA CYS A 150 9.95 3.27 -6.89
C CYS A 150 10.32 2.72 -8.28
N LEU A 151 11.49 3.08 -8.81
CA LEU A 151 11.98 2.61 -10.10
C LEU A 151 12.15 1.08 -10.11
N PHE A 152 12.75 0.53 -9.07
CA PHE A 152 12.97 -0.91 -8.95
C PHE A 152 11.65 -1.69 -8.79
N GLY A 153 10.70 -1.13 -8.04
CA GLY A 153 9.35 -1.68 -7.91
C GLY A 153 8.59 -1.70 -9.24
N VAL A 154 8.62 -0.59 -9.99
CA VAL A 154 8.00 -0.52 -11.33
C VAL A 154 8.67 -1.48 -12.31
N ALA A 155 10.00 -1.57 -12.31
CA ALA A 155 10.73 -2.52 -13.15
C ALA A 155 10.32 -3.97 -12.83
N SER A 156 10.22 -4.31 -11.53
CA SER A 156 9.81 -5.64 -11.06
C SER A 156 8.34 -5.94 -11.39
N HIS A 157 7.45 -4.93 -11.40
CA HIS A 157 6.07 -5.10 -11.85
C HIS A 157 5.99 -5.57 -13.31
N PHE A 158 6.75 -4.95 -14.21
CA PHE A 158 6.76 -5.34 -15.62
C PHE A 158 7.54 -6.63 -15.88
N ALA A 159 8.65 -6.86 -15.17
CA ALA A 159 9.52 -8.01 -15.41
C ALA A 159 9.03 -9.31 -14.75
N LEU A 160 8.38 -9.23 -13.59
CA LEU A 160 8.02 -10.40 -12.79
C LEU A 160 6.51 -10.48 -12.54
N GLU A 161 5.91 -9.43 -11.99
CA GLU A 161 4.52 -9.47 -11.55
C GLU A 161 3.56 -9.73 -12.72
N ARG A 162 3.65 -8.93 -13.79
CA ARG A 162 2.79 -9.07 -14.97
C ARG A 162 2.91 -10.44 -15.64
N PRO A 163 4.11 -10.94 -15.99
CA PRO A 163 4.26 -12.26 -16.60
C PRO A 163 3.74 -13.39 -15.71
N LEU A 164 3.98 -13.32 -14.40
CA LEU A 164 3.51 -14.33 -13.45
C LEU A 164 1.98 -14.34 -13.35
N LEU A 165 1.34 -13.17 -13.27
CA LEU A 165 -0.10 -13.05 -13.23
C LEU A 165 -0.76 -13.53 -14.54
N GLU A 166 -0.17 -13.20 -15.68
CA GLU A 166 -0.64 -13.70 -16.98
C GLU A 166 -0.53 -15.22 -17.09
N THR A 167 0.56 -15.80 -16.59
CA THR A 167 0.76 -17.25 -16.55
C THR A 167 -0.23 -17.93 -15.59
N ALA A 168 -0.41 -17.37 -14.40
CA ALA A 168 -1.34 -17.88 -13.39
C ALA A 168 -2.80 -17.87 -13.87
N ARG A 169 -3.20 -16.83 -14.64
CA ARG A 169 -4.55 -16.75 -15.25
C ARG A 169 -4.80 -17.80 -16.32
N ARG A 170 -3.74 -18.34 -16.94
CA ARG A 170 -3.83 -19.43 -17.93
C ARG A 170 -3.96 -20.80 -17.27
N LEU A 171 -3.74 -20.93 -15.95
CA LEU A 171 -3.93 -22.19 -15.25
C LEU A 171 -5.43 -22.48 -15.04
N PRO A 172 -5.93 -23.68 -15.43
CA PRO A 172 -7.35 -24.05 -15.35
C PRO A 172 -7.95 -23.92 -13.95
N ARG A 173 -7.17 -24.18 -12.89
CA ARG A 173 -7.63 -24.11 -11.49
C ARG A 173 -8.03 -22.70 -11.04
N PHE A 174 -7.43 -21.65 -11.61
CA PHE A 174 -7.77 -20.26 -11.26
C PHE A 174 -8.82 -19.65 -12.21
N GLY A 175 -8.95 -20.18 -13.43
CA GLY A 175 -9.98 -19.77 -14.38
C GLY A 175 -11.42 -20.08 -13.89
N THR A 176 -11.60 -21.20 -13.17
CA THR A 176 -12.90 -21.62 -12.65
C THR A 176 -13.38 -20.75 -11.47
N LEU A 177 -12.47 -20.34 -10.57
CA LEU A 177 -12.79 -19.44 -9.45
C LEU A 177 -13.21 -18.04 -9.93
N GLY A 178 -12.52 -17.51 -10.95
CA GLY A 178 -12.89 -16.22 -11.54
C GLY A 178 -14.24 -16.24 -12.28
N LYS A 179 -14.63 -17.38 -12.87
CA LYS A 179 -15.97 -17.56 -13.45
C LYS A 179 -17.05 -17.70 -12.39
N ALA A 180 -16.80 -18.44 -11.30
CA ALA A 180 -17.76 -18.60 -10.20
C ALA A 180 -18.04 -17.28 -9.47
N ALA A 181 -17.03 -16.45 -9.21
CA ALA A 181 -17.20 -15.14 -8.58
C ALA A 181 -18.06 -14.17 -9.43
N ARG A 182 -17.88 -14.17 -10.76
CA ARG A 182 -18.69 -13.34 -11.68
C ARG A 182 -20.15 -13.80 -11.77
N CYS A 183 -20.42 -15.10 -11.65
CA CYS A 183 -21.77 -15.65 -11.66
C CYS A 183 -22.54 -15.26 -10.37
N SER A 184 -21.85 -15.21 -9.23
CA SER A 184 -22.42 -14.76 -7.97
C SER A 184 -22.73 -13.26 -7.94
N GLU A 185 -21.89 -12.41 -8.53
CA GLU A 185 -22.17 -10.96 -8.61
C GLU A 185 -23.34 -10.63 -9.54
N SER A 186 -23.60 -11.42 -10.59
CA SER A 186 -24.79 -11.24 -11.44
C SER A 186 -26.10 -11.67 -10.77
N GLU A 187 -26.04 -12.60 -9.82
CA GLU A 187 -27.23 -13.14 -9.13
C GLU A 187 -27.67 -12.28 -7.94
N VAL A 188 -26.73 -11.53 -7.34
CA VAL A 188 -27.02 -10.56 -6.26
C VAL A 188 -27.47 -9.19 -6.81
N ALA A 189 -27.32 -8.95 -8.12
CA ALA A 189 -27.71 -7.72 -8.80
C ALA A 189 -29.13 -7.76 -9.42
N THR A 190 -29.85 -8.87 -9.27
CA THR A 190 -31.27 -9.06 -9.63
C THR A 190 -32.12 -9.14 -8.37
#